data_AF-S0FVV4-F1
#
_entry.id   AF-S0FVV4-F1
#
_cell.length_a   1.000
_cell.length_b   1.000
_cell.length_c   1.000
_cell.angle_alpha   90.00
_cell.angle_beta   90.00
_cell.angle_gamma   90.00
#
_symmetry.space_group_name_H-M   'P 1'
#
loop_
_entity.id
_entity.type
_entity.pdbx_description
1 polymer ?
#
loop_
_entity_poly.entity_id
_entity_poly.type
_entity_poly.pdbx_seq_one_letter_code
_entity_poly.pdbx_strand_id
1 'polypeptide(L)'
;MKKLSTKMKIFISLGTLFINFYCFFILANNYNIVYYPTASRAELSQLLDRASLTGTDYAQLLRQTGLGRPAVDDLIRQSGGKAEIIAFQQSYYTRNQLFTEKLNLFTSQETLVINNLDKSDNFGFAPLKNGDILMTKSTQTLFWRHGHCGIVTDAEKGITLESLEPGTISMKQDISKWRYYPTLKVLRLKNADEKVIENIVKYSENSLTGLKYSIFASKYQCGIIPKSANCSQLIWQAFNSYGYNLDSNRGILVTPEDIAKSPLLEIVQIKGFDPEKSW
;
A
#
# COMPACT_ATOMS: atom_id res chain seq x y z
N MET A 1 45.09 -6.89 -34.75
CA MET A 1 43.78 -6.93 -34.06
C MET A 1 42.72 -7.47 -35.02
N LYS A 2 42.03 -8.58 -34.69
CA LYS A 2 40.95 -9.11 -35.54
C LYS A 2 39.76 -8.14 -35.55
N LYS A 3 39.31 -7.68 -36.73
CA LYS A 3 38.09 -6.87 -36.86
C LYS A 3 36.87 -7.72 -36.51
N LEU A 4 36.02 -7.21 -35.61
CA LEU A 4 34.73 -7.81 -35.28
C LEU A 4 33.84 -7.91 -36.52
N SER A 5 33.17 -9.05 -36.69
CA SER A 5 32.17 -9.22 -37.76
C SER A 5 30.97 -8.32 -37.53
N THR A 6 30.27 -7.93 -38.61
CA THR A 6 29.05 -7.11 -38.52
C THR A 6 27.99 -7.75 -37.62
N LYS A 7 27.83 -9.09 -37.67
CA LYS A 7 26.93 -9.84 -36.79
C LYS A 7 27.29 -9.68 -35.31
N MET A 8 28.58 -9.76 -34.99
CA MET A 8 29.06 -9.57 -33.62
C MET A 8 28.85 -8.14 -33.14
N LYS A 9 29.06 -7.14 -34.01
CA LYS A 9 28.76 -5.73 -33.68
C LYS A 9 27.28 -5.52 -33.37
N ILE A 10 26.38 -6.06 -34.19
CA ILE A 10 24.93 -5.99 -33.97
C ILE A 10 24.55 -6.65 -32.64
N PHE A 11 25.08 -7.85 -32.37
CA PHE A 11 24.81 -8.55 -31.11
C PHE A 11 25.25 -7.75 -29.89
N ILE A 12 26.47 -7.18 -29.92
CA ILE A 12 26.97 -6.29 -28.87
C ILE A 12 26.07 -5.07 -28.72
N SER A 13 25.66 -4.42 -29.83
CA SER A 13 24.78 -3.26 -29.78
C SER A 13 23.41 -3.57 -29.14
N LEU A 14 22.80 -4.71 -29.48
CA LEU A 14 21.55 -5.15 -28.87
C LEU A 14 21.72 -5.48 -27.38
N GLY A 15 22.81 -6.15 -27.01
CA GLY A 15 23.13 -6.42 -25.61
C GLY A 15 23.31 -5.14 -24.79
N THR A 16 24.05 -4.16 -25.32
CA THR A 16 24.23 -2.86 -24.69
C THR A 16 22.90 -2.11 -24.55
N LEU A 17 22.04 -2.15 -25.57
CA LEU A 17 20.72 -1.52 -25.50
C LEU A 17 19.85 -2.14 -24.40
N PHE A 18 19.85 -3.47 -24.30
CA PHE A 18 19.12 -4.19 -23.26
C PHE A 18 19.64 -3.84 -21.86
N ILE A 19 20.96 -3.81 -21.67
CA ILE A 19 21.57 -3.41 -20.38
C ILE A 19 21.19 -1.98 -20.02
N ASN A 20 21.29 -1.04 -20.96
CA ASN A 20 20.91 0.36 -20.73
C ASN A 20 19.42 0.48 -20.36
N PHE A 21 18.55 -0.25 -21.04
CA PHE A 21 17.12 -0.28 -20.72
C PHE A 21 16.88 -0.85 -19.32
N TYR A 22 17.58 -1.92 -18.94
CA TYR A 22 17.47 -2.50 -17.60
C TYR A 22 18.03 -1.57 -16.51
N CYS A 23 19.15 -0.89 -16.75
CA CYS A 23 19.67 0.13 -15.84
C CYS A 23 18.67 1.28 -15.67
N PHE A 24 18.08 1.76 -16.76
CA PHE A 24 17.02 2.78 -16.71
C PHE A 24 15.78 2.28 -15.95
N PHE A 25 15.38 1.03 -16.17
CA PHE A 25 14.30 0.38 -15.42
C PHE A 25 14.58 0.34 -13.92
N ILE A 26 15.79 -0.05 -13.51
CA ILE A 26 16.22 -0.03 -12.11
C ILE A 26 16.15 1.39 -11.55
N LEU A 27 16.70 2.38 -12.25
CA LEU A 27 16.69 3.78 -11.81
C LEU A 27 15.25 4.29 -11.65
N ALA A 28 14.38 4.05 -12.63
CA ALA A 28 12.98 4.47 -12.60
C ALA A 28 12.20 3.87 -11.43
N ASN A 29 12.48 2.60 -11.06
CA ASN A 29 11.81 1.92 -9.94
C ASN A 29 12.42 2.21 -8.56
N ASN A 30 13.61 2.81 -8.50
CA ASN A 30 14.30 3.16 -7.25
C ASN A 30 14.39 4.67 -6.98
N TYR A 31 13.91 5.51 -7.90
CA TYR A 31 13.90 6.96 -7.72
C TYR A 31 12.71 7.41 -6.84
N ASN A 32 12.99 8.20 -5.80
CA ASN A 32 11.98 8.81 -4.89
C ASN A 32 10.91 7.81 -4.38
N ILE A 33 11.36 6.64 -3.92
CA ILE A 33 10.52 5.53 -3.45
C ILE A 33 9.56 5.97 -2.33
N VAL A 34 10.10 6.75 -1.39
CA VAL A 34 9.37 7.26 -0.22
C VAL A 34 9.15 8.75 -0.42
N TYR A 35 7.89 9.14 -0.55
CA TYR A 35 7.51 10.55 -0.57
C TYR A 35 7.67 11.16 0.81
N TYR A 36 8.30 12.33 0.85
CA TYR A 36 8.32 13.21 2.01
C TYR A 36 7.78 14.57 1.59
N PRO A 37 6.93 15.21 2.39
CA PRO A 37 6.42 16.54 2.10
C PRO A 37 7.57 17.53 1.90
N THR A 38 7.48 18.33 0.84
CA THR A 38 8.45 19.39 0.53
C THR A 38 7.95 20.77 0.94
N ALA A 39 6.63 20.96 1.03
CA ALA A 39 6.02 22.19 1.53
C ALA A 39 6.31 22.37 3.02
N SER A 40 6.44 23.61 3.48
CA SER A 40 6.57 23.91 4.90
C SER A 40 5.36 23.38 5.69
N ARG A 41 5.62 22.97 6.94
CA ARG A 41 4.55 22.59 7.86
C ARG A 41 3.65 23.79 8.13
N ALA A 42 2.36 23.60 7.95
CA ALA A 42 1.35 24.60 8.27
C ALA A 42 0.83 24.43 9.70
N GLU A 43 0.50 25.52 10.37
CA GLU A 43 -0.22 25.48 11.64
C GLU A 43 -1.67 25.02 11.42
N LEU A 44 -2.05 23.88 12.03
CA LEU A 44 -3.34 23.24 11.78
C LEU A 44 -4.42 23.57 12.82
N SER A 45 -4.05 24.13 13.98
CA SER A 45 -4.97 24.34 15.12
C SER A 45 -6.22 25.13 14.72
N GLN A 46 -6.06 26.27 14.03
CA GLN A 46 -7.18 27.09 13.58
C GLN A 46 -8.08 26.40 12.56
N LEU A 47 -7.50 25.54 11.71
CA LEU A 47 -8.26 24.75 10.73
C LEU A 47 -9.11 23.70 11.45
N LEU A 48 -8.53 23.01 12.45
CA LEU A 48 -9.21 21.99 13.24
C LEU A 48 -10.27 22.55 14.19
N ASP A 49 -10.21 23.84 14.54
CA ASP A 49 -11.20 24.53 15.39
C ASP A 49 -12.43 25.04 14.65
N ARG A 50 -12.48 24.93 13.31
CA ARG A 50 -13.65 25.31 12.54
C ARG A 50 -14.83 24.39 12.85
N ALA A 51 -16.04 24.96 12.83
CA ALA A 51 -17.28 24.21 13.03
C ALA A 51 -17.52 23.14 11.96
N SER A 52 -17.04 23.36 10.74
CA SER A 52 -17.14 22.41 9.62
C SER A 52 -15.95 22.54 8.69
N LEU A 53 -15.44 21.41 8.19
CA LEU A 53 -14.34 21.35 7.23
C LEU A 53 -14.87 21.29 5.79
N THR A 54 -14.27 22.08 4.92
CA THR A 54 -14.55 22.08 3.47
C THR A 54 -13.69 21.05 2.75
N GLY A 55 -14.01 20.76 1.48
CA GLY A 55 -13.17 19.89 0.65
C GLY A 55 -11.71 20.34 0.54
N THR A 56 -11.49 21.67 0.50
CA THR A 56 -10.15 22.26 0.51
C THR A 56 -9.42 22.02 1.83
N ASP A 57 -10.14 22.08 2.95
CA ASP A 57 -9.55 21.82 4.27
C ASP A 57 -9.09 20.37 4.40
N TYR A 58 -9.90 19.41 3.93
CA TYR A 58 -9.48 17.99 3.90
C TYR A 58 -8.29 17.77 2.97
N ALA A 59 -8.24 18.43 1.81
CA ALA A 59 -7.08 18.33 0.90
C ALA A 59 -5.81 18.90 1.55
N GLN A 60 -5.93 19.99 2.31
CA GLN A 60 -4.82 20.53 3.08
C GLN A 60 -4.39 19.57 4.20
N LEU A 61 -5.33 18.99 4.94
CA LEU A 61 -5.04 18.01 5.98
C LEU A 61 -4.34 16.78 5.41
N LEU A 62 -4.80 16.24 4.28
CA LEU A 62 -4.13 15.12 3.61
C LEU A 62 -2.68 15.45 3.23
N ARG A 63 -2.44 16.64 2.65
CA ARG A 63 -1.09 17.09 2.29
C ARG A 63 -0.18 17.37 3.48
N GLN A 64 -0.74 17.68 4.64
CA GLN A 64 0.03 18.06 5.83
C GLN A 64 0.21 16.90 6.82
N THR A 65 -0.72 15.97 6.87
CA THR A 65 -0.77 14.93 7.90
C THR A 65 -0.77 13.52 7.32
N GLY A 66 -1.01 13.38 6.02
CA GLY A 66 -1.28 12.11 5.38
C GLY A 66 -2.66 11.53 5.72
N LEU A 67 -3.52 12.24 6.46
CA LEU A 67 -4.85 11.76 6.83
C LEU A 67 -5.89 12.18 5.80
N GLY A 68 -6.64 11.21 5.29
CA GLY A 68 -7.79 11.48 4.44
C GLY A 68 -9.04 11.78 5.26
N ARG A 69 -10.12 12.18 4.57
CA ARG A 69 -11.40 12.56 5.18
C ARG A 69 -11.91 11.53 6.21
N PRO A 70 -11.97 10.21 5.92
CA PRO A 70 -12.48 9.23 6.89
C PRO A 70 -11.72 9.22 8.21
N ALA A 71 -10.39 9.32 8.17
CA ALA A 71 -9.56 9.36 9.37
C ALA A 71 -9.76 10.65 10.16
N VAL A 72 -9.78 11.80 9.49
CA VAL A 72 -10.01 13.10 10.11
C VAL A 72 -11.37 13.13 10.81
N ASP A 73 -12.42 12.64 10.14
CA ASP A 73 -13.78 12.61 10.70
C ASP A 73 -13.87 11.66 11.91
N ASP A 74 -13.19 10.51 11.86
CA ASP A 74 -13.13 9.58 13.00
C ASP A 74 -12.35 10.18 14.18
N LEU A 75 -11.26 10.90 13.93
CA LEU A 75 -10.40 11.50 14.97
C LEU A 75 -11.05 12.72 15.63
N ILE A 76 -11.65 13.65 14.87
CA ILE A 76 -12.26 14.87 15.45
C ILE A 76 -13.36 14.55 16.46
N ARG A 77 -14.03 13.40 16.31
CA ARG A 77 -15.06 12.93 17.24
C ARG A 77 -14.51 12.35 18.54
N GLN A 78 -13.22 12.04 18.59
CA GLN A 78 -12.57 11.45 19.76
C GLN A 78 -12.00 12.54 20.67
N SER A 79 -12.04 12.28 21.98
CA SER A 79 -11.35 13.13 22.96
C SER A 79 -9.85 13.13 22.68
N GLY A 80 -9.28 14.30 22.41
CA GLY A 80 -7.85 14.44 22.08
C GLY A 80 -7.50 14.19 20.61
N GLY A 81 -8.45 13.83 19.74
CA GLY A 81 -8.13 13.48 18.35
C GLY A 81 -7.55 14.62 17.51
N LYS A 82 -7.82 15.89 17.86
CA LYS A 82 -7.11 17.05 17.25
C LYS A 82 -5.60 17.01 17.53
N ALA A 83 -5.20 16.66 18.76
CA ALA A 83 -3.80 16.51 19.12
C ALA A 83 -3.16 15.32 18.38
N GLU A 84 -3.94 14.25 18.16
CA GLU A 84 -3.50 13.11 17.37
C GLU A 84 -3.28 13.46 15.90
N ILE A 85 -4.17 14.25 15.27
CA ILE A 85 -3.97 14.78 13.92
C ILE A 85 -2.67 15.59 13.82
N ILE A 86 -2.35 16.39 14.84
CA ILE A 86 -1.08 17.15 14.91
C ILE A 86 0.12 16.20 15.05
N ALA A 87 -0.01 15.12 15.85
CA ALA A 87 1.03 14.10 15.95
C ALA A 87 1.28 13.40 14.60
N PHE A 88 0.23 13.13 13.82
CA PHE A 88 0.37 12.62 12.45
C PHE A 88 1.13 13.58 11.54
N GLN A 89 0.94 14.90 11.65
CA GLN A 89 1.76 15.89 10.93
C GLN A 89 3.25 15.72 11.23
N GLN A 90 3.62 15.57 12.50
CA GLN A 90 5.01 15.36 12.89
C GLN A 90 5.57 14.11 12.20
N SER A 91 4.90 12.96 12.34
CA SER A 91 5.36 11.68 11.76
C SER A 91 5.38 11.69 10.23
N TYR A 92 4.45 12.37 9.57
CA TYR A 92 4.36 12.46 8.11
C TYR A 92 5.56 13.18 7.48
N TYR A 93 6.15 14.10 8.22
CA TYR A 93 7.34 14.86 7.83
C TYR A 93 8.67 14.22 8.28
N THR A 94 8.64 13.23 9.17
CA THR A 94 9.87 12.60 9.69
C THR A 94 10.54 11.75 8.62
N ARG A 95 11.81 12.06 8.32
CA ARG A 95 12.67 11.25 7.46
C ARG A 95 13.34 10.16 8.28
N ASN A 96 13.08 8.91 7.90
CA ASN A 96 13.60 7.75 8.61
C ASN A 96 14.67 7.05 7.77
N GLN A 97 15.63 6.42 8.45
CA GLN A 97 16.57 5.52 7.80
C GLN A 97 15.87 4.23 7.39
N LEU A 98 16.25 3.71 6.22
CA LEU A 98 15.66 2.50 5.64
C LEU A 98 16.67 1.36 5.69
N PHE A 99 16.18 0.18 6.00
CA PHE A 99 16.90 -1.08 5.84
C PHE A 99 16.23 -1.90 4.73
N THR A 100 17.04 -2.52 3.87
CA THR A 100 16.54 -3.43 2.83
C THR A 100 16.91 -4.86 3.19
N GLU A 101 15.89 -5.67 3.46
CA GLU A 101 16.02 -7.10 3.68
C GLU A 101 15.88 -7.87 2.36
N LYS A 102 16.59 -9.00 2.26
CA LYS A 102 16.42 -9.98 1.18
C LYS A 102 15.47 -11.06 1.67
N LEU A 103 14.26 -11.12 1.13
CA LEU A 103 13.32 -12.21 1.42
C LEU A 103 13.75 -13.50 0.70
N ASN A 104 14.30 -13.35 -0.51
CA ASN A 104 14.93 -14.43 -1.27
C ASN A 104 15.95 -13.83 -2.27
N LEU A 105 16.48 -14.66 -3.18
CA LEU A 105 17.52 -14.27 -4.14
C LEU A 105 17.12 -13.06 -5.02
N PHE A 106 15.83 -12.93 -5.33
CA PHE A 106 15.33 -11.94 -6.29
C PHE A 106 14.37 -10.91 -5.67
N THR A 107 13.90 -11.15 -4.45
CA THR A 107 12.89 -10.34 -3.76
C THR A 107 13.50 -9.64 -2.56
N SER A 108 13.24 -8.34 -2.45
CA SER A 108 13.66 -7.50 -1.34
C SER A 108 12.49 -6.75 -0.74
N GLN A 109 12.58 -6.46 0.55
CA GLN A 109 11.62 -5.67 1.29
C GLN A 109 12.33 -4.56 2.07
N GLU A 110 11.78 -3.36 2.03
CA GLU A 110 12.26 -2.22 2.82
C GLU A 110 11.50 -2.11 4.14
N THR A 111 12.23 -1.81 5.20
CA THR A 111 11.69 -1.54 6.54
C THR A 111 12.34 -0.30 7.12
N LEU A 112 11.68 0.32 8.08
CA LEU A 112 12.23 1.41 8.88
C LEU A 112 13.26 0.85 9.86
N VAL A 113 14.40 1.52 9.99
CA VAL A 113 15.36 1.23 11.06
C VAL A 113 14.76 1.74 12.37
N ILE A 114 14.45 0.83 13.29
CA ILE A 114 13.98 1.18 14.63
C ILE A 114 15.21 1.39 15.50
N ASN A 115 15.54 2.64 15.81
CA ASN A 115 16.50 2.93 16.87
C ASN A 115 15.79 2.71 18.21
N ASN A 116 16.23 1.71 18.99
CA ASN A 116 15.65 1.34 20.30
C ASN A 116 15.60 2.47 21.35
N LEU A 117 16.11 3.67 21.03
CA LEU A 117 16.16 4.83 21.92
C LEU A 117 14.89 5.69 21.88
N ASP A 118 14.08 5.63 20.83
CA ASP A 118 12.84 6.42 20.71
C ASP A 118 11.64 5.53 20.35
N LYS A 119 11.01 4.93 21.38
CA LYS A 119 9.70 4.27 21.23
C LYS A 119 8.59 5.24 20.79
N SER A 120 8.84 6.55 20.85
CA SER A 120 7.94 7.62 20.37
C SER A 120 7.89 7.77 18.85
N ASP A 121 8.82 7.15 18.11
CA ASP A 121 8.85 7.19 16.64
C ASP A 121 7.98 6.10 15.97
N ASN A 122 7.26 5.31 16.77
CA ASN A 122 6.34 4.32 16.25
C ASN A 122 5.13 5.01 15.60
N PHE A 123 5.12 4.95 14.26
CA PHE A 123 4.03 5.42 13.43
C PHE A 123 2.72 4.72 13.78
N GLY A 124 1.73 5.50 14.22
CA GLY A 124 0.39 5.03 14.52
C GLY A 124 -0.41 4.74 13.25
N PHE A 125 -1.48 3.96 13.41
CA PHE A 125 -2.54 3.91 12.41
C PHE A 125 -3.58 4.96 12.77
N ALA A 126 -4.10 5.66 11.77
CA ALA A 126 -5.40 6.30 11.93
C ALA A 126 -6.46 5.23 12.26
N PRO A 127 -7.64 5.60 12.81
CA PRO A 127 -8.67 4.63 13.17
C PRO A 127 -9.02 3.67 12.02
N LEU A 128 -8.54 2.43 12.15
CA LEU A 128 -8.75 1.36 11.18
C LEU A 128 -10.11 0.70 11.41
N LYS A 129 -10.69 0.20 10.33
CA LYS A 129 -11.95 -0.54 10.33
C LYS A 129 -11.78 -1.86 9.58
N ASN A 130 -12.61 -2.83 9.93
CA ASN A 130 -12.75 -4.06 9.16
C ASN A 130 -13.06 -3.71 7.70
N GLY A 131 -12.40 -4.40 6.77
CA GLY A 131 -12.49 -4.13 5.34
C GLY A 131 -11.55 -3.04 4.82
N ASP A 132 -10.83 -2.31 5.68
CA ASP A 132 -9.76 -1.42 5.19
C ASP A 132 -8.67 -2.23 4.47
N ILE A 133 -8.10 -1.64 3.44
CA ILE A 133 -7.01 -2.23 2.65
C ILE A 133 -5.72 -1.51 3.00
N LEU A 134 -4.73 -2.24 3.50
CA LEU A 134 -3.40 -1.73 3.76
C LEU A 134 -2.51 -2.02 2.57
N MET A 135 -1.68 -1.06 2.19
CA MET A 135 -0.80 -1.14 1.03
C MET A 135 0.56 -0.53 1.31
N THR A 136 1.58 -1.08 0.68
CA THR A 136 2.95 -0.59 0.74
C THR A 136 3.65 -0.76 -0.61
N LYS A 137 4.58 0.14 -0.93
CA LYS A 137 5.52 0.06 -2.05
C LYS A 137 6.84 -0.61 -1.66
N SER A 138 6.95 -1.11 -0.44
CA SER A 138 8.22 -1.54 0.13
C SER A 138 8.75 -2.88 -0.37
N THR A 139 8.01 -3.59 -1.22
CA THR A 139 8.43 -4.89 -1.78
C THR A 139 8.77 -4.77 -3.26
N GLN A 140 9.90 -5.36 -3.66
CA GLN A 140 10.34 -5.42 -5.05
C GLN A 140 10.91 -6.78 -5.42
N THR A 141 10.67 -7.22 -6.67
CA THR A 141 11.24 -8.43 -7.25
C THR A 141 11.99 -8.06 -8.53
N LEU A 142 13.27 -8.43 -8.65
CA LEU A 142 14.13 -8.02 -9.79
C LEU A 142 14.08 -6.51 -10.07
N PHE A 143 14.10 -5.70 -9.00
CA PHE A 143 13.96 -4.23 -9.03
C PHE A 143 12.62 -3.69 -9.55
N TRP A 144 11.65 -4.55 -9.87
CA TRP A 144 10.28 -4.12 -10.10
C TRP A 144 9.55 -3.92 -8.77
N ARG A 145 9.12 -2.69 -8.51
CA ARG A 145 8.47 -2.31 -7.25
C ARG A 145 6.96 -2.46 -7.33
N HIS A 146 6.50 -3.71 -7.22
CA HIS A 146 5.08 -4.04 -7.25
C HIS A 146 4.35 -3.75 -5.93
N GLY A 147 5.07 -3.66 -4.80
CA GLY A 147 4.47 -3.44 -3.50
C GLY A 147 3.75 -4.66 -2.92
N HIS A 148 2.96 -4.45 -1.87
CA HIS A 148 2.19 -5.47 -1.16
C HIS A 148 0.88 -4.88 -0.63
N CYS A 149 -0.13 -5.73 -0.44
CA CYS A 149 -1.41 -5.32 0.13
C CYS A 149 -2.06 -6.42 0.99
N GLY A 150 -2.91 -6.00 1.92
CA GLY A 150 -3.66 -6.84 2.85
C GLY A 150 -5.01 -6.22 3.20
N ILE A 151 -5.96 -7.04 3.65
CA ILE A 151 -7.27 -6.58 4.13
C ILE A 151 -7.35 -6.71 5.64
N VAL A 152 -7.84 -5.69 6.34
CA VAL A 152 -8.14 -5.75 7.77
C VAL A 152 -9.37 -6.62 7.98
N THR A 153 -9.21 -7.71 8.73
CA THR A 153 -10.29 -8.64 9.05
C THR A 153 -10.81 -8.48 10.46
N ASP A 154 -9.95 -8.01 11.38
CA ASP A 154 -10.34 -7.68 12.75
C ASP A 154 -9.48 -6.50 13.22
N ALA A 155 -10.01 -5.28 13.12
CA ALA A 155 -9.32 -4.05 13.48
C ALA A 155 -9.07 -3.95 15.00
N GLU A 156 -10.01 -4.45 15.80
CA GLU A 156 -9.91 -4.44 17.27
C GLU A 156 -8.78 -5.34 17.76
N LYS A 157 -8.64 -6.53 17.17
CA LYS A 157 -7.54 -7.46 17.47
C LYS A 157 -6.28 -7.21 16.65
N GLY A 158 -6.31 -6.25 15.73
CA GLY A 158 -5.17 -5.93 14.86
C GLY A 158 -4.79 -7.04 13.90
N ILE A 159 -5.75 -7.62 13.18
CA ILE A 159 -5.54 -8.76 12.27
C ILE A 159 -5.81 -8.36 10.82
N THR A 160 -4.85 -8.67 9.96
CA THR A 160 -4.98 -8.62 8.51
C THR A 160 -4.99 -10.02 7.90
N LEU A 161 -5.63 -10.18 6.74
CA LEU A 161 -5.46 -11.36 5.87
C LEU A 161 -4.60 -10.98 4.67
N GLU A 162 -3.54 -11.77 4.43
CA GLU A 162 -2.51 -11.46 3.44
C GLU A 162 -2.03 -12.70 2.69
N SER A 163 -1.51 -12.52 1.47
CA SER A 163 -0.77 -13.53 0.70
C SER A 163 0.64 -12.99 0.44
N LEU A 164 1.65 -13.51 1.13
CA LEU A 164 2.96 -12.85 1.28
C LEU A 164 3.92 -13.15 0.15
N GLU A 165 4.25 -14.42 -0.08
CA GLU A 165 5.34 -14.78 -0.98
C GLU A 165 5.23 -16.21 -1.56
N PRO A 166 5.95 -16.50 -2.67
CA PRO A 166 5.96 -17.83 -3.28
C PRO A 166 6.32 -18.96 -2.29
N GLY A 167 5.59 -20.08 -2.36
CA GLY A 167 5.79 -21.22 -1.47
C GLY A 167 4.99 -21.17 -0.17
N THR A 168 4.28 -20.07 0.08
CA THR A 168 3.41 -19.90 1.25
C THR A 168 1.92 -20.03 0.91
N ILE A 169 1.08 -19.94 1.94
CA ILE A 169 -0.37 -19.83 1.83
C ILE A 169 -0.83 -18.46 2.36
N SER A 170 -1.98 -17.98 1.90
CA SER A 170 -2.62 -16.82 2.49
C SER A 170 -3.00 -17.09 3.94
N MET A 171 -2.74 -16.14 4.82
CA MET A 171 -2.89 -16.34 6.26
C MET A 171 -3.12 -15.03 7.00
N LYS A 172 -3.64 -15.17 8.23
CA LYS A 172 -3.80 -14.06 9.16
C LYS A 172 -2.42 -13.56 9.62
N GLN A 173 -2.30 -12.25 9.78
CA GLN A 173 -1.08 -11.55 10.14
C GLN A 173 -1.37 -10.48 11.20
N ASP A 174 -0.38 -10.19 12.02
CA ASP A 174 -0.44 -9.08 12.96
C ASP A 174 -0.28 -7.76 12.21
N ILE A 175 -1.21 -6.83 12.41
CA ILE A 175 -1.25 -5.56 11.71
C ILE A 175 -0.07 -4.64 12.09
N SER A 176 0.52 -4.82 13.28
CA SER A 176 1.61 -3.97 13.77
C SER A 176 2.83 -3.98 12.85
N LYS A 177 3.05 -5.06 12.08
CA LYS A 177 4.14 -5.14 11.10
C LYS A 177 4.08 -4.01 10.07
N TRP A 178 2.87 -3.54 9.73
CA TRP A 178 2.67 -2.49 8.75
C TRP A 178 3.21 -1.12 9.19
N ARG A 179 3.43 -0.93 10.50
CA ARG A 179 4.03 0.30 11.05
C ARG A 179 5.51 0.45 10.69
N TYR A 180 6.17 -0.66 10.35
CA TYR A 180 7.58 -0.69 10.00
C TYR A 180 7.83 -0.50 8.51
N TYR A 181 6.80 -0.43 7.68
CA TYR A 181 6.99 -0.08 6.28
C TYR A 181 7.25 1.42 6.13
N PRO A 182 8.25 1.82 5.32
CA PRO A 182 8.46 3.23 5.03
C PRO A 182 7.35 3.87 4.21
N THR A 183 6.56 3.04 3.53
CA THR A 183 5.36 3.47 2.82
C THR A 183 4.15 2.72 3.37
N LEU A 184 3.09 3.47 3.70
CA LEU A 184 1.78 2.93 4.07
C LEU A 184 0.71 3.73 3.34
N LYS A 185 -0.26 3.02 2.74
CA LYS A 185 -1.50 3.59 2.25
C LYS A 185 -2.65 2.74 2.76
N VAL A 186 -3.59 3.36 3.46
CA VAL A 186 -4.81 2.75 3.96
C VAL A 186 -5.96 3.26 3.10
N LEU A 187 -6.70 2.34 2.48
CA LEU A 187 -7.83 2.63 1.62
C LEU A 187 -9.10 2.03 2.19
N ARG A 188 -10.22 2.74 2.02
CA ARG A 188 -11.55 2.31 2.47
C ARG A 188 -12.53 2.36 1.32
N LEU A 189 -13.47 1.42 1.28
CA LEU A 189 -14.54 1.40 0.28
C LEU A 189 -15.52 2.55 0.56
N LYS A 190 -15.76 3.39 -0.44
CA LYS A 190 -16.66 4.54 -0.35
C LYS A 190 -18.11 4.08 -0.22
N ASN A 191 -18.86 4.76 0.65
CA ASN A 191 -20.33 4.65 0.74
C ASN A 191 -20.85 3.21 0.83
N ALA A 192 -20.05 2.30 1.42
CA ALA A 192 -20.45 0.92 1.59
C ALA A 192 -21.26 0.76 2.88
N ASP A 193 -22.32 -0.03 2.79
CA ASP A 193 -23.10 -0.45 3.96
C ASP A 193 -22.25 -1.33 4.87
N GLU A 194 -22.36 -1.14 6.19
CA GLU A 194 -21.59 -1.90 7.18
C GLU A 194 -21.80 -3.42 7.02
N LYS A 195 -23.01 -3.86 6.70
CA LYS A 195 -23.32 -5.27 6.46
C LYS A 195 -22.62 -5.82 5.22
N VAL A 196 -22.44 -5.00 4.19
CA VAL A 196 -21.67 -5.37 2.99
C VAL A 196 -20.19 -5.56 3.36
N ILE A 197 -19.63 -4.64 4.13
CA ILE A 197 -18.25 -4.75 4.62
C ILE A 197 -18.06 -5.99 5.49
N GLU A 198 -18.98 -6.26 6.42
CA GLU A 198 -18.95 -7.49 7.23
C GLU A 198 -18.95 -8.75 6.35
N ASN A 199 -19.77 -8.78 5.30
CA ASN A 199 -19.84 -9.93 4.41
C ASN A 199 -18.55 -10.10 3.59
N ILE A 200 -17.94 -9.00 3.11
CA ILE A 200 -16.63 -9.01 2.45
C ILE A 200 -15.56 -9.61 3.39
N VAL A 201 -15.55 -9.18 4.65
CA VAL A 201 -14.59 -9.66 5.66
C VAL A 201 -14.82 -11.12 6.01
N LYS A 202 -16.06 -11.53 6.30
CA LYS A 202 -16.42 -12.94 6.58
C LYS A 202 -16.04 -13.84 5.42
N TYR A 203 -16.32 -13.42 4.19
CA TYR A 203 -15.90 -14.16 2.99
C TYR A 203 -14.38 -14.26 2.89
N SER A 204 -13.66 -13.16 3.13
CA SER A 204 -12.20 -13.15 3.13
C SER A 204 -11.64 -14.18 4.12
N GLU A 205 -12.13 -14.18 5.35
CA GLU A 205 -11.68 -15.13 6.37
C GLU A 205 -12.01 -16.59 6.02
N ASN A 206 -13.25 -16.85 5.62
CA ASN A 206 -13.76 -18.21 5.42
C ASN A 206 -13.32 -18.85 4.10
N SER A 207 -13.06 -18.04 3.07
CA SER A 207 -12.85 -18.52 1.71
C SER A 207 -11.48 -18.16 1.14
N LEU A 208 -10.81 -17.13 1.66
CA LEU A 208 -9.52 -16.67 1.13
C LEU A 208 -8.33 -16.99 2.04
N THR A 209 -8.55 -17.62 3.19
CA THR A 209 -7.48 -18.16 4.04
C THR A 209 -7.00 -19.53 3.52
N GLY A 210 -5.69 -19.79 3.55
CA GLY A 210 -5.11 -21.08 3.18
C GLY A 210 -4.89 -21.29 1.68
N LEU A 211 -5.07 -20.26 0.86
CA LEU A 211 -4.85 -20.32 -0.58
C LEU A 211 -3.37 -20.31 -0.88
N LYS A 212 -2.91 -21.21 -1.74
CA LYS A 212 -1.49 -21.24 -2.16
C LYS A 212 -1.13 -19.94 -2.88
N TYR A 213 0.06 -19.42 -2.60
CA TYR A 213 0.58 -18.25 -3.29
C TYR A 213 0.82 -18.56 -4.78
N SER A 214 0.44 -17.65 -5.67
CA SER A 214 0.79 -17.70 -7.09
C SER A 214 1.02 -16.30 -7.65
N ILE A 215 2.23 -16.05 -8.19
CA ILE A 215 2.57 -14.78 -8.86
C ILE A 215 1.59 -14.51 -10.01
N PHE A 216 1.24 -15.55 -10.77
CA PHE A 216 0.34 -15.48 -11.92
C PHE A 216 -1.13 -15.75 -11.58
N ALA A 217 -1.53 -15.60 -10.31
CA ALA A 217 -2.93 -15.67 -9.94
C ALA A 217 -3.73 -14.68 -10.80
N SER A 218 -4.74 -15.18 -11.50
CA SER A 218 -5.48 -14.43 -12.51
C SER A 218 -6.98 -14.52 -12.27
N LYS A 219 -7.70 -13.54 -12.82
CA LYS A 219 -9.16 -13.47 -12.72
C LYS A 219 -9.89 -14.65 -13.34
N TYR A 220 -9.29 -15.32 -14.34
CA TYR A 220 -9.89 -16.51 -14.97
C TYR A 220 -9.85 -17.76 -14.08
N GLN A 221 -9.02 -17.76 -13.05
CA GLN A 221 -8.93 -18.84 -12.07
C GLN A 221 -9.83 -18.59 -10.85
N CYS A 222 -10.73 -17.60 -10.94
CA CYS A 222 -11.62 -17.18 -9.88
C CYS A 222 -12.99 -17.82 -10.05
N GLY A 223 -13.22 -18.91 -9.33
CA GLY A 223 -14.57 -19.34 -8.98
C GLY A 223 -15.10 -18.56 -7.77
N ILE A 224 -16.10 -19.11 -7.09
CA ILE A 224 -16.53 -18.62 -5.77
C ILE A 224 -15.35 -18.63 -4.79
N ILE A 225 -14.44 -19.60 -4.93
CA ILE A 225 -13.16 -19.64 -4.21
C ILE A 225 -12.05 -19.79 -5.27
N PRO A 226 -11.05 -18.90 -5.30
CA PRO A 226 -9.94 -19.02 -6.24
C PRO A 226 -9.02 -20.17 -5.85
N LYS A 227 -8.33 -20.79 -6.83
CA LYS A 227 -7.40 -21.90 -6.56
C LYS A 227 -6.09 -21.46 -5.91
N SER A 228 -5.68 -20.23 -6.15
CA SER A 228 -4.46 -19.60 -5.65
C SER A 228 -4.64 -18.09 -5.66
N ALA A 229 -3.81 -17.36 -4.91
CA ALA A 229 -3.86 -15.91 -4.85
C ALA A 229 -2.48 -15.31 -4.65
N ASN A 230 -2.21 -14.16 -5.26
CA ASN A 230 -1.21 -13.21 -4.75
C ASN A 230 -1.92 -12.16 -3.87
N CYS A 231 -1.18 -11.21 -3.33
CA CYS A 231 -1.73 -10.20 -2.42
C CYS A 231 -2.88 -9.40 -3.06
N SER A 232 -2.69 -8.85 -4.26
CA SER A 232 -3.71 -8.05 -4.94
C SER A 232 -4.90 -8.87 -5.43
N GLN A 233 -4.68 -10.10 -5.90
CA GLN A 233 -5.76 -10.99 -6.30
C GLN A 233 -6.64 -11.36 -5.11
N LEU A 234 -6.06 -11.55 -3.92
CA LEU A 234 -6.81 -11.80 -2.69
C LEU A 234 -7.74 -10.64 -2.36
N ILE A 235 -7.23 -9.41 -2.42
CA ILE A 235 -8.06 -8.20 -2.21
C ILE A 235 -9.13 -8.09 -3.28
N TRP A 236 -8.76 -8.16 -4.56
CA TRP A 236 -9.74 -8.05 -5.65
C TRP A 236 -10.86 -9.09 -5.52
N GLN A 237 -10.53 -10.34 -5.20
CA GLN A 237 -11.51 -11.41 -5.04
C GLN A 237 -12.48 -11.10 -3.88
N ALA A 238 -11.99 -10.60 -2.75
CA ALA A 238 -12.81 -10.25 -1.59
C ALA A 238 -13.92 -9.26 -1.95
N PHE A 239 -13.56 -8.18 -2.65
CA PHE A 239 -14.48 -7.11 -3.01
C PHE A 239 -15.33 -7.44 -4.24
N ASN A 240 -14.74 -8.08 -5.25
CA ASN A 240 -15.44 -8.44 -6.49
C ASN A 240 -16.57 -9.44 -6.25
N SER A 241 -16.44 -10.31 -5.24
CA SER A 241 -17.50 -11.26 -4.84
C SER A 241 -18.79 -10.58 -4.35
N TYR A 242 -18.70 -9.29 -4.00
CA TYR A 242 -19.84 -8.46 -3.58
C TYR A 242 -20.12 -7.30 -4.55
N GLY A 243 -19.65 -7.41 -5.79
CA GLY A 243 -19.96 -6.45 -6.86
C GLY A 243 -19.01 -5.24 -6.94
N TYR A 244 -17.95 -5.19 -6.13
CA TYR A 244 -16.97 -4.09 -6.15
C TYR A 244 -15.71 -4.51 -6.90
N ASN A 245 -15.70 -4.28 -8.22
CA ASN A 245 -14.51 -4.55 -9.02
C ASN A 245 -13.46 -3.44 -8.80
N LEU A 246 -12.46 -3.75 -7.96
CA LEU A 246 -11.38 -2.81 -7.62
C LEU A 246 -10.26 -2.72 -8.67
N ASP A 247 -10.30 -3.51 -9.75
CA ASP A 247 -9.29 -3.38 -10.80
C ASP A 247 -9.60 -2.21 -11.73
N SER A 248 -8.78 -1.17 -11.66
CA SER A 248 -8.89 0.04 -12.47
C SER A 248 -8.54 -0.15 -13.95
N ASN A 249 -7.68 -1.11 -14.31
CA ASN A 249 -7.25 -1.31 -15.70
C ASN A 249 -8.03 -2.41 -16.44
N ARG A 250 -8.83 -3.19 -15.71
CA ARG A 250 -9.67 -4.30 -16.20
C ARG A 250 -8.91 -5.41 -16.92
N GLY A 251 -7.62 -5.53 -16.65
CA GLY A 251 -6.72 -6.53 -17.20
C GLY A 251 -6.95 -7.92 -16.62
N ILE A 252 -6.07 -8.85 -17.00
CA ILE A 252 -6.15 -10.26 -16.59
C ILE A 252 -5.60 -10.47 -15.17
N LEU A 253 -4.54 -9.73 -14.85
CA LEU A 253 -3.89 -9.71 -13.55
C LEU A 253 -4.29 -8.43 -12.82
N VAL A 254 -4.35 -8.50 -11.50
CA VAL A 254 -4.56 -7.32 -10.66
C VAL A 254 -3.28 -7.05 -9.90
N THR A 255 -2.80 -5.82 -9.94
CA THR A 255 -1.66 -5.36 -9.14
C THR A 255 -2.11 -4.50 -7.95
N PRO A 256 -1.26 -4.30 -6.93
CA PRO A 256 -1.54 -3.32 -5.88
C PRO A 256 -1.83 -1.92 -6.46
N GLU A 257 -1.07 -1.49 -7.47
CA GLU A 257 -1.29 -0.23 -8.16
C GLU A 257 -2.69 -0.12 -8.77
N ASP A 258 -3.21 -1.20 -9.36
CA ASP A 258 -4.54 -1.21 -9.96
C ASP A 258 -5.64 -1.00 -8.92
N ILE A 259 -5.50 -1.62 -7.74
CA ILE A 259 -6.41 -1.45 -6.60
C ILE A 259 -6.33 -0.02 -6.07
N ALA A 260 -5.12 0.52 -5.90
CA ALA A 260 -4.91 1.86 -5.37
C ALA A 260 -5.51 2.97 -6.25
N LYS A 261 -5.64 2.70 -7.56
CA LYS A 261 -6.28 3.57 -8.55
C LYS A 261 -7.80 3.42 -8.64
N SER A 262 -8.39 2.48 -7.90
CA SER A 262 -9.84 2.24 -7.95
C SER A 262 -10.63 3.49 -7.53
N PRO A 263 -11.61 3.96 -8.34
CA PRO A 263 -12.45 5.08 -7.98
C PRO A 263 -13.41 4.74 -6.82
N LEU A 264 -13.59 3.45 -6.52
CA LEU A 264 -14.44 2.96 -5.43
C LEU A 264 -13.82 3.17 -4.05
N LEU A 265 -12.52 3.45 -3.99
CA LEU A 265 -11.79 3.59 -2.74
C LEU A 265 -11.49 5.06 -2.43
N GLU A 266 -11.46 5.39 -1.14
CA GLU A 266 -10.96 6.65 -0.60
C GLU A 266 -9.77 6.42 0.33
N ILE A 267 -8.92 7.43 0.44
CA ILE A 267 -7.74 7.40 1.31
C ILE A 267 -8.18 7.62 2.75
N VAL A 268 -7.76 6.72 3.65
CA VAL A 268 -7.85 6.90 5.10
C VAL A 268 -6.55 7.52 5.61
N GLN A 269 -5.42 6.94 5.22
CA GLN A 269 -4.09 7.36 5.69
C GLN A 269 -3.04 7.10 4.62
N ILE A 270 -2.05 7.99 4.49
CA ILE A 270 -0.85 7.79 3.70
C ILE A 270 0.41 8.20 4.48
N LYS A 271 1.51 7.50 4.21
CA LYS A 271 2.87 7.86 4.58
C LYS A 271 3.80 7.33 3.51
N GLY A 272 4.80 8.12 3.10
CA GLY A 272 5.70 7.70 2.03
C GLY A 272 5.03 7.64 0.64
N PHE A 273 3.75 8.00 0.54
CA PHE A 273 3.00 8.17 -0.69
C PHE A 273 2.76 9.66 -0.94
N ASP A 274 2.85 10.05 -2.21
CA ASP A 274 2.53 11.40 -2.67
C ASP A 274 1.00 11.57 -2.67
N PRO A 275 0.44 12.57 -1.94
CA PRO A 275 -1.01 12.77 -1.83
C PRO A 275 -1.67 13.09 -3.18
N GLU A 276 -0.91 13.60 -4.15
CA GLU A 276 -1.40 13.95 -5.49
C GLU A 276 -1.28 12.77 -6.47
N LYS A 277 -0.78 11.61 -6.01
CA LYS A 277 -0.65 10.39 -6.83
C LYS A 277 -1.47 9.23 -6.26
N SER A 278 -2.05 8.46 -7.18
CA SER A 278 -2.84 7.26 -6.85
C SER A 278 -1.97 6.09 -6.40
N TRP A 279 -0.77 5.93 -6.95
CA TRP A 279 0.24 4.95 -6.53
C TRP A 279 1.57 5.64 -6.28
#